data_AF-A0A1M7PK40-F1
#
_entry.id   AF-A0A1M7PK40-F1
#
_cell.length_a   1.000
_cell.length_b   1.000
_cell.length_c   1.000
_cell.angle_alpha   90.00
_cell.angle_beta   90.00
_cell.angle_gamma   90.00
#
_symmetry.space_group_name_H-M   'P 1'
#
loop_
_entity.id
_entity.type
_entity.pdbx_description
1 polymer ?
#
loop_
_entity_poly.entity_id
_entity_poly.type
_entity_poly.pdbx_seq_one_letter_code
_entity_poly.pdbx_strand_id
1 'polypeptide(L)'
;MTNIFVTRKVTLEDTTVTADRTAPPGPPGDGTATSFLTAAAALETIRAALNDAAHASAGDDPGPAEGPQQALASLMLLREVREQLAGWETGLIETARTAGATWADLATPLGVASRQAAERRYLRLRPGTPGSTGEERVNATRNQRAADRTIDSWARANASDLRRLAGEITALTDLPTTAGSALGHLDTALAADDAAGLLSPLAATRPHLRTGHPDLASRIDTVTRHTDRLRAPRGGDSPA
;
A
#
# COMPACT_ATOMS: atom_id res chain seq x y z
N MET A 1 -25.88 -68.89 44.77
CA MET A 1 -26.43 -67.53 45.00
C MET A 1 -26.58 -66.90 43.62
N THR A 2 -27.60 -67.22 42.80
CA THR A 2 -29.06 -66.99 42.97
C THR A 2 -29.33 -65.48 43.05
N ASN A 3 -30.11 -64.81 42.21
CA ASN A 3 -30.87 -65.13 40.99
C ASN A 3 -31.27 -63.78 40.35
N ILE A 4 -31.41 -63.77 39.01
CA ILE A 4 -32.57 -63.34 38.20
C ILE A 4 -33.28 -61.98 38.49
N PHE A 5 -33.53 -61.23 37.40
CA PHE A 5 -34.82 -60.68 36.90
C PHE A 5 -34.53 -59.37 36.12
N VAL A 6 -35.14 -58.97 35.01
CA VAL A 6 -36.01 -59.55 33.97
C VAL A 6 -36.15 -58.45 32.90
N THR A 7 -36.56 -58.88 31.72
CA THR A 7 -36.80 -58.17 30.47
C THR A 7 -37.75 -56.96 30.52
N ARG A 8 -37.52 -56.04 29.56
CA ARG A 8 -38.51 -55.31 28.70
C ARG A 8 -38.91 -53.89 29.14
N LYS A 9 -38.59 -52.88 28.29
CA LYS A 9 -39.57 -52.17 27.42
C LYS A 9 -38.87 -51.16 26.49
N VAL A 10 -39.33 -51.12 25.24
CA VAL A 10 -39.09 -50.11 24.22
C VAL A 10 -39.91 -48.85 24.52
N THR A 11 -39.32 -47.66 24.37
CA THR A 11 -40.00 -46.41 23.91
C THR A 11 -38.95 -45.45 23.29
N LEU A 12 -39.16 -45.10 22.02
CA LEU A 12 -38.62 -43.91 21.35
C LEU A 12 -39.44 -42.70 21.80
N GLU A 13 -38.84 -41.62 22.31
CA GLU A 13 -39.37 -40.25 22.18
C GLU A 13 -38.23 -39.22 22.09
N ASP A 14 -38.15 -38.64 20.91
CA ASP A 14 -38.03 -37.22 20.54
C ASP A 14 -37.35 -36.16 21.45
N THR A 15 -36.53 -35.36 20.75
CA THR A 15 -36.21 -33.93 20.93
C THR A 15 -36.01 -33.34 22.33
N THR A 16 -34.77 -32.96 22.63
CA THR A 16 -34.50 -31.70 23.35
C THR A 16 -33.36 -30.91 22.70
N VAL A 17 -33.70 -29.65 22.44
CA VAL A 17 -32.90 -28.51 21.98
C VAL A 17 -31.58 -28.39 22.77
N THR A 18 -30.45 -28.48 22.07
CA THR A 18 -29.16 -28.02 22.61
C THR A 18 -29.14 -26.50 22.52
N ALA A 19 -29.24 -25.87 23.68
CA ALA A 19 -29.11 -24.44 23.85
C ALA A 19 -27.75 -23.93 23.34
N ASP A 20 -27.84 -22.90 22.50
CA ASP A 20 -26.80 -21.93 22.20
C ASP A 20 -26.18 -21.40 23.51
N ARG A 21 -24.90 -21.67 23.69
CA ARG A 21 -24.06 -21.02 24.69
C ARG A 21 -22.85 -20.44 23.96
N THR A 22 -23.09 -19.28 23.37
CA THR A 22 -22.05 -18.36 22.88
C THR A 22 -21.01 -18.14 23.98
N ALA A 23 -19.83 -18.72 23.80
CA ALA A 23 -18.64 -18.45 24.59
C ALA A 23 -18.04 -17.08 24.17
N PRO A 24 -17.48 -16.28 25.09
CA PRO A 24 -16.87 -15.00 24.73
C PRO A 24 -15.62 -15.20 23.87
N PRO A 25 -15.33 -14.29 22.92
CA PRO A 25 -14.12 -14.37 22.11
C PRO A 25 -12.88 -14.25 23.01
N GLY A 26 -11.99 -15.25 22.95
CA GLY A 26 -10.67 -15.22 23.57
C GLY A 26 -9.78 -14.14 22.92
N PRO A 27 -8.70 -13.71 23.60
CA PRO A 27 -7.84 -12.64 23.12
C PRO A 27 -7.11 -13.05 21.82
N PRO A 28 -6.93 -12.14 20.85
CA PRO A 28 -6.19 -12.44 19.63
C PRO A 28 -4.68 -12.55 19.95
N GLY A 29 -4.12 -13.75 19.97
CA GLY A 29 -2.75 -13.96 20.46
C GLY A 29 -1.94 -15.13 19.92
N ASP A 30 -2.32 -15.81 18.83
CA ASP A 30 -1.59 -17.03 18.39
C ASP A 30 -1.00 -16.97 16.97
N GLY A 31 -1.42 -16.00 16.15
CA GLY A 31 -0.98 -15.88 14.75
C GLY A 31 0.47 -15.41 14.57
N THR A 32 0.97 -14.56 15.48
CA THR A 32 2.33 -14.00 15.42
C THR A 32 3.38 -14.98 15.96
N ALA A 33 3.06 -15.76 16.99
CA ALA A 33 3.95 -16.78 17.54
C ALA A 33 4.16 -17.97 16.57
N THR A 34 3.10 -18.38 15.87
CA THR A 34 3.20 -19.41 14.82
C THR A 34 4.05 -18.90 13.65
N SER A 35 3.86 -17.64 13.23
CA SER A 35 4.70 -16.98 12.22
C SER A 35 6.17 -16.86 12.63
N PHE A 36 6.44 -16.57 13.91
CA PHE A 36 7.78 -16.54 14.49
C PHE A 36 8.49 -17.90 14.42
N LEU A 37 7.82 -18.99 14.84
CA LEU A 37 8.41 -20.33 14.82
C LEU A 37 8.71 -20.80 13.40
N THR A 38 7.84 -20.49 12.44
CA THR A 38 8.09 -20.75 11.02
C THR A 38 9.29 -19.95 10.48
N ALA A 39 9.41 -18.67 10.83
CA ALA A 39 10.56 -17.85 10.45
C ALA A 39 11.87 -18.39 11.04
N ALA A 40 11.87 -18.80 12.31
CA ALA A 40 13.03 -19.39 12.96
C ALA A 40 13.49 -20.70 12.29
N ALA A 41 12.55 -21.60 11.97
CA ALA A 41 12.85 -22.86 11.28
C ALA A 41 13.37 -22.64 9.85
N ALA A 42 12.82 -21.65 9.13
CA ALA A 42 13.27 -21.29 7.80
C ALA A 42 14.69 -20.70 7.82
N LEU A 43 15.01 -19.84 8.80
CA LEU A 43 16.35 -19.28 8.99
C LEU A 43 17.40 -20.36 9.27
N GLU A 44 17.05 -21.40 10.03
CA GLU A 44 17.94 -22.53 10.28
C GLU A 44 18.20 -23.35 9.01
N THR A 45 17.16 -23.58 8.20
CA THR A 45 17.31 -24.24 6.89
C THR A 45 18.20 -23.45 5.94
N ILE A 46 18.02 -22.12 5.89
CA ILE A 46 18.87 -21.22 5.10
C ILE A 46 20.32 -21.28 5.61
N ARG A 47 20.53 -21.31 6.93
CA ARG A 47 21.88 -21.42 7.53
C ARG A 47 22.57 -22.70 7.10
N ALA A 48 21.87 -23.84 7.16
CA ALA A 48 22.40 -25.14 6.74
C ALA A 48 22.79 -25.12 5.25
N ALA A 49 21.89 -24.65 4.37
CA ALA A 49 22.15 -24.56 2.94
C ALA A 49 23.34 -23.63 2.59
N LEU A 50 23.49 -22.51 3.31
CA LEU A 50 24.64 -21.61 3.13
C LEU A 50 25.96 -22.25 3.57
N ASN A 51 25.95 -23.04 4.66
CA ASN A 51 27.13 -23.76 5.12
C ASN A 51 27.52 -24.85 4.10
N ASP A 52 26.54 -25.62 3.59
CA ASP A 52 26.77 -26.63 2.57
C ASP A 52 27.36 -26.02 1.29
N ALA A 53 26.82 -24.88 0.83
CA ALA A 53 27.33 -24.15 -0.32
C ALA A 53 28.77 -23.63 -0.10
N ALA A 54 29.08 -23.13 1.11
CA ALA A 54 30.43 -22.69 1.46
C ALA A 54 31.43 -23.86 1.49
N HIS A 55 31.02 -25.03 1.97
CA HIS A 55 31.82 -26.24 1.95
C HIS A 55 32.03 -26.81 0.54
N ALA A 56 31.02 -26.75 -0.32
CA ALA A 56 31.13 -27.14 -1.73
C ALA A 56 32.09 -26.21 -2.51
N SER A 57 31.98 -24.90 -2.29
CA SER A 57 32.85 -23.90 -2.95
C SER A 57 34.32 -23.98 -2.54
N ALA A 58 34.62 -24.59 -1.38
CA ALA A 58 35.99 -24.80 -0.92
C ALA A 58 36.68 -26.03 -1.57
N GLY A 59 35.94 -26.85 -2.31
CA GLY A 59 36.42 -28.09 -2.93
C GLY A 59 36.36 -28.16 -4.46
N ASP A 60 35.79 -27.15 -5.14
CA ASP A 60 35.53 -27.19 -6.59
C ASP A 60 36.23 -26.04 -7.33
N ASP A 61 36.82 -26.37 -8.49
CA ASP A 61 37.31 -25.42 -9.49
C ASP A 61 36.07 -24.81 -10.18
N PRO A 62 35.93 -23.47 -10.31
CA PRO A 62 34.71 -22.88 -10.84
C PRO A 62 34.49 -23.35 -12.28
N GLY A 63 33.55 -24.28 -12.45
CA GLY A 63 33.03 -24.68 -13.74
C GLY A 63 32.54 -23.47 -14.54
N PRO A 64 32.45 -23.59 -15.88
CA PRO A 64 32.16 -22.47 -16.76
C PRO A 64 30.88 -21.76 -16.33
N ALA A 65 31.00 -20.45 -16.10
CA ALA A 65 29.91 -19.60 -15.61
C ALA A 65 28.65 -19.79 -16.47
N GLU A 66 27.59 -20.32 -15.85
CA GLU A 66 26.25 -20.33 -16.39
C GLU A 66 25.90 -18.87 -16.78
N GLY A 67 25.54 -18.65 -18.05
CA GLY A 67 25.58 -17.33 -18.70
C GLY A 67 24.76 -16.21 -18.04
N PRO A 68 24.75 -14.99 -18.64
CA PRO A 68 24.21 -13.78 -18.01
C PRO A 68 22.76 -13.89 -17.51
N GLN A 69 21.93 -14.75 -18.12
CA GLN A 69 20.56 -15.02 -17.70
C GLN A 69 20.48 -15.69 -16.32
N GLN A 70 21.40 -16.62 -16.01
CA GLN A 70 21.43 -17.29 -14.71
C GLN A 70 21.80 -16.28 -13.61
N ALA A 71 22.79 -15.43 -13.85
CA ALA A 71 23.18 -14.38 -12.91
C ALA A 71 22.01 -13.41 -12.61
N LEU A 72 21.24 -13.03 -13.64
CA LEU A 72 20.05 -12.18 -13.46
C LEU A 72 18.95 -12.89 -12.67
N ALA A 73 18.68 -14.17 -12.95
CA ALA A 73 17.73 -14.97 -12.19
C ALA A 73 18.15 -15.10 -10.71
N SER A 74 19.44 -15.34 -10.45
CA SER A 74 19.98 -15.36 -9.09
C SER A 74 19.84 -14.02 -8.37
N LEU A 75 20.01 -12.89 -9.06
CA LEU A 75 19.81 -11.55 -8.49
C LEU A 75 18.34 -11.26 -8.15
N MET A 76 17.39 -11.74 -8.98
CA MET A 76 15.96 -11.64 -8.69
C MET A 76 15.59 -12.47 -7.45
N LEU A 77 16.06 -13.72 -7.39
CA LEU A 77 15.86 -14.60 -6.22
C LEU A 77 16.47 -13.98 -4.95
N LEU A 78 17.68 -13.41 -5.04
CA LEU A 78 18.33 -12.74 -3.93
C LEU A 78 17.54 -11.53 -3.42
N ARG A 79 16.90 -10.78 -4.31
CA ARG A 79 16.00 -9.68 -3.92
C ARG A 79 14.79 -10.20 -3.16
N GLU A 80 14.12 -11.23 -3.67
CA GLU A 80 12.95 -11.83 -3.03
C GLU A 80 13.28 -12.36 -1.62
N VAL A 81 14.40 -13.08 -1.49
CA VAL A 81 14.88 -13.58 -0.20
C VAL A 81 15.16 -12.42 0.78
N ARG A 82 15.78 -11.32 0.32
CA ARG A 82 16.00 -10.14 1.19
C ARG A 82 14.71 -9.49 1.65
N GLU A 83 13.69 -9.44 0.80
CA GLU A 83 12.37 -8.91 1.14
C GLU A 83 11.68 -9.79 2.21
N GLN A 84 11.72 -11.12 2.05
CA GLN A 84 11.21 -12.07 3.05
C GLN A 84 11.95 -11.96 4.39
N LEU A 85 13.29 -11.90 4.36
CA LEU A 85 14.12 -11.74 5.55
C LEU A 85 13.85 -10.42 6.30
N ALA A 86 13.65 -9.31 5.58
CA ALA A 86 13.30 -8.03 6.19
C ALA A 86 11.92 -8.06 6.88
N GLY A 87 10.97 -8.81 6.31
CA GLY A 87 9.67 -9.08 6.93
C GLY A 87 9.80 -9.87 8.24
N TRP A 88 10.61 -10.93 8.24
CA TRP A 88 10.88 -11.72 9.46
C TRP A 88 11.64 -10.92 10.51
N GLU A 89 12.60 -10.08 10.12
CA GLU A 89 13.37 -9.24 11.05
C GLU A 89 12.45 -8.31 11.88
N THR A 90 11.45 -7.69 11.24
CA THR A 90 10.49 -6.83 11.95
C THR A 90 9.66 -7.63 12.95
N GLY A 91 9.13 -8.78 12.53
CA GLY A 91 8.36 -9.67 13.41
C GLY A 91 9.20 -10.19 14.60
N LEU A 92 10.45 -10.57 14.36
CA LEU A 92 11.38 -11.01 15.40
C LEU A 92 11.67 -9.91 16.44
N ILE A 93 11.86 -8.66 15.98
CA ILE A 93 12.04 -7.50 16.86
C ILE A 93 10.78 -7.28 17.71
N GLU A 94 9.59 -7.33 17.12
CA GLU A 94 8.33 -7.11 17.83
C GLU A 94 8.03 -8.21 18.86
N THR A 95 8.31 -9.48 18.52
CA THR A 95 8.24 -10.60 19.46
C THR A 95 9.20 -10.40 20.63
N ALA A 96 10.46 -10.04 20.37
CA ALA A 96 11.44 -9.79 21.43
C ALA A 96 11.06 -8.59 22.32
N ARG A 97 10.54 -7.50 21.72
CA ARG A 97 10.04 -6.32 22.46
C ARG A 97 8.84 -6.65 23.33
N THR A 98 7.93 -7.51 22.85
CA THR A 98 6.76 -8.00 23.61
C THR A 98 7.19 -8.88 24.79
N ALA A 99 8.27 -9.65 24.63
CA ALA A 99 8.90 -10.43 25.69
C ALA A 99 9.75 -9.59 26.67
N GLY A 100 9.81 -8.27 26.49
CA GLY A 100 10.48 -7.34 27.42
C GLY A 100 11.92 -6.96 27.05
N ALA A 101 12.45 -7.40 25.90
CA ALA A 101 13.80 -7.03 25.46
C ALA A 101 13.91 -5.51 25.25
N THR A 102 14.98 -4.89 25.72
CA THR A 102 15.26 -3.48 25.48
C THR A 102 15.94 -3.26 24.12
N TRP A 103 15.91 -2.03 23.61
CA TRP A 103 16.67 -1.68 22.40
C TRP A 103 18.19 -1.91 22.55
N ALA A 104 18.72 -1.91 23.78
CA ALA A 104 20.12 -2.22 24.03
C ALA A 104 20.37 -3.74 23.86
N ASP A 105 19.47 -4.58 24.36
CA ASP A 105 19.54 -6.04 24.21
C ASP A 105 19.43 -6.46 22.73
N LEU A 106 18.72 -5.69 21.92
CA LEU A 106 18.57 -5.92 20.47
C LEU A 106 19.76 -5.43 19.64
N ALA A 107 20.67 -4.61 20.18
CA ALA A 107 21.76 -4.05 19.39
C ALA A 107 22.73 -5.12 18.87
N THR A 108 23.15 -6.04 19.75
CA THR A 108 24.07 -7.12 19.40
C THR A 108 23.45 -8.12 18.41
N PRO A 109 22.22 -8.65 18.59
CA PRO A 109 21.58 -9.53 17.61
C PRO A 109 21.34 -8.88 16.24
N LEU A 110 21.06 -7.58 16.19
CA LEU A 110 20.86 -6.84 14.93
C LEU A 110 22.18 -6.43 14.25
N GLY A 111 23.33 -6.74 14.85
CA GLY A 111 24.65 -6.40 14.32
C GLY A 111 24.95 -4.90 14.32
N VAL A 112 24.37 -4.13 15.24
CA VAL A 112 24.55 -2.68 15.33
C VAL A 112 25.25 -2.26 16.62
N ALA A 113 26.03 -1.17 16.55
CA ALA A 113 26.90 -0.76 17.65
C ALA A 113 26.17 -0.12 18.84
N SER A 114 24.90 0.27 18.72
CA SER A 114 24.21 1.00 19.78
C SER A 114 22.70 0.78 19.79
N ARG A 115 22.10 1.05 20.96
CA ARG A 115 20.65 1.13 21.17
C ARG A 115 19.95 1.99 20.12
N GLN A 116 20.46 3.20 19.88
CA GLN A 116 19.87 4.13 18.91
C GLN A 116 19.98 3.60 17.48
N ALA A 117 21.05 2.89 17.15
CA ALA A 117 21.19 2.26 15.84
C ALA A 117 20.19 1.13 15.63
N ALA A 118 19.90 0.35 16.68
CA ALA A 118 18.87 -0.70 16.68
C ALA A 118 17.47 -0.11 16.47
N GLU A 119 17.11 0.90 17.27
CA GLU A 119 15.84 1.61 17.15
C GLU A 119 15.67 2.25 15.76
N ARG A 120 16.71 2.93 15.25
CA ARG A 120 16.68 3.53 13.92
C ARG A 120 16.53 2.48 12.82
N ARG A 121 17.15 1.30 12.96
CA ARG A 121 16.99 0.18 12.03
C ARG A 121 15.54 -0.30 12.04
N TYR A 122 14.98 -0.62 13.21
CA TYR A 122 13.57 -1.01 13.34
C TYR A 122 12.62 0.04 12.75
N LEU A 123 12.83 1.33 13.03
CA LEU A 123 11.96 2.40 12.50
C LEU A 123 12.03 2.54 10.96
N ARG A 124 13.13 2.14 10.31
CA ARG A 124 13.21 2.04 8.84
C ARG A 124 12.53 0.81 8.29
N LEU A 125 12.54 -0.28 9.06
CA LEU A 125 11.89 -1.55 8.71
C LEU A 125 10.39 -1.54 9.02
N ARG A 126 9.93 -0.65 9.91
CA ARG A 126 8.53 -0.56 10.33
C ARG A 126 7.62 -0.29 9.12
N PRO A 127 6.67 -1.18 8.81
CA PRO A 127 5.67 -0.93 7.79
C PRO A 127 4.73 0.17 8.29
N GLY A 128 4.91 1.39 7.81
CA GLY A 128 3.95 2.48 8.01
C GLY A 128 2.77 2.28 7.07
N THR A 129 1.70 1.64 7.54
CA THR A 129 0.54 1.21 6.72
C THR A 129 0.97 0.18 5.65
N PRO A 130 0.15 -0.80 5.23
CA PRO A 130 0.56 -1.73 4.18
C PRO A 130 0.93 -0.95 2.90
N GLY A 131 2.19 -1.02 2.48
CA GLY A 131 2.62 -0.64 1.12
C GLY A 131 3.22 0.75 0.86
N SER A 132 4.18 1.25 1.65
CA SER A 132 5.23 2.10 1.03
C SER A 132 6.58 2.08 1.74
N THR A 133 7.62 1.56 1.08
CA THR A 133 9.02 1.69 1.53
C THR A 133 9.46 3.17 1.57
N GLY A 134 10.55 3.49 2.28
CA GLY A 134 11.11 4.85 2.29
C GLY A 134 11.47 5.36 0.89
N GLU A 135 11.89 4.47 0.00
CA GLU A 135 12.11 4.74 -1.42
C GLU A 135 10.80 4.98 -2.16
N GLU A 136 9.73 4.24 -1.85
CA GLU A 136 8.40 4.50 -2.38
C GLU A 136 7.81 5.83 -1.92
N ARG A 137 8.10 6.33 -0.70
CA ARG A 137 7.71 7.70 -0.31
C ARG A 137 8.45 8.77 -1.10
N VAL A 138 9.75 8.56 -1.33
CA VAL A 138 10.57 9.46 -2.16
C VAL A 138 10.09 9.41 -3.61
N ASN A 139 9.79 8.22 -4.14
CA ASN A 139 9.25 8.02 -5.48
C ASN A 139 7.83 8.58 -5.60
N ALA A 140 6.96 8.41 -4.62
CA ALA A 140 5.63 9.02 -4.59
C ALA A 140 5.73 10.54 -4.59
N THR A 141 6.64 11.13 -3.81
CA THR A 141 6.90 12.56 -3.81
C THR A 141 7.48 13.03 -5.16
N ARG A 142 8.40 12.25 -5.74
CA ARG A 142 9.00 12.55 -7.05
C ARG A 142 7.97 12.44 -8.18
N ASN A 143 7.12 11.43 -8.14
CA ASN A 143 6.03 11.17 -9.08
C ASN A 143 4.96 12.25 -8.95
N GLN A 144 4.60 12.66 -7.74
CA GLN A 144 3.71 13.79 -7.50
C GLN A 144 4.28 15.07 -8.13
N ARG A 145 5.56 15.41 -7.85
CA ARG A 145 6.22 16.57 -8.48
C ARG A 145 6.38 16.44 -9.99
N ALA A 146 6.46 15.23 -10.52
CA ALA A 146 6.52 14.99 -11.96
C ALA A 146 5.13 15.16 -12.61
N ALA A 147 4.07 14.68 -11.94
CA ALA A 147 2.69 14.87 -12.33
C ALA A 147 2.32 16.36 -12.29
N ASP A 148 2.64 17.07 -11.20
CA ASP A 148 2.40 18.50 -11.05
C ASP A 148 3.08 19.29 -12.19
N ARG A 149 4.37 19.02 -12.48
CA ARG A 149 5.07 19.65 -13.62
C ARG A 149 4.44 19.33 -14.97
N THR A 150 3.91 18.11 -15.14
CA THR A 150 3.24 17.70 -16.39
C THR A 150 1.90 18.44 -16.55
N ILE A 151 1.14 18.58 -15.46
CA ILE A 151 -0.11 19.34 -15.42
C ILE A 151 0.16 20.82 -15.69
N ASP A 152 1.16 21.42 -15.06
CA ASP A 152 1.52 22.82 -15.29
C ASP A 152 1.93 23.07 -16.74
N SER A 153 2.71 22.16 -17.33
CA SER A 153 3.11 22.26 -18.74
C SER A 153 1.90 22.14 -19.67
N TRP A 154 1.00 21.20 -19.40
CA TRP A 154 -0.22 21.02 -20.19
C TRP A 154 -1.16 22.22 -20.06
N ALA A 155 -1.38 22.73 -18.84
CA ALA A 155 -2.23 23.88 -18.58
C ALA A 155 -1.68 25.13 -19.29
N ARG A 156 -0.36 25.33 -19.27
CA ARG A 156 0.30 26.42 -20.02
C ARG A 156 0.10 26.29 -21.53
N ALA A 157 0.20 25.08 -22.08
CA ALA A 157 -0.04 24.82 -23.49
C ALA A 157 -1.51 24.99 -23.91
N ASN A 158 -2.45 24.81 -22.97
CA ASN A 158 -3.91 24.91 -23.21
C ASN A 158 -4.52 26.18 -22.59
N ALA A 159 -3.69 27.17 -22.26
CA ALA A 159 -4.09 28.30 -21.43
C ALA A 159 -5.19 29.17 -22.07
N SER A 160 -5.18 29.32 -23.40
CA SER A 160 -6.21 30.05 -24.13
C SER A 160 -7.59 29.37 -24.02
N ASP A 161 -7.64 28.05 -24.13
CA ASP A 161 -8.89 27.29 -24.04
C ASP A 161 -9.44 27.27 -22.61
N LEU A 162 -8.56 27.14 -21.61
CA LEU A 162 -8.95 27.22 -20.20
C LEU A 162 -9.52 28.60 -19.86
N ARG A 163 -8.89 29.69 -20.32
CA ARG A 163 -9.38 31.07 -20.11
C ARG A 163 -10.67 31.34 -20.86
N ARG A 164 -10.81 30.85 -22.10
CA ARG A 164 -12.05 30.97 -22.88
C ARG A 164 -13.20 30.26 -22.18
N LEU A 165 -13.00 29.03 -21.72
CA LEU A 165 -14.02 28.28 -20.98
C LEU A 165 -14.41 29.00 -19.67
N ALA A 166 -13.44 29.53 -18.94
CA ALA A 166 -13.70 30.29 -17.73
C ALA A 166 -14.49 31.58 -18.01
N GLY A 167 -14.13 32.33 -19.06
CA GLY A 167 -14.85 33.54 -19.48
C GLY A 167 -16.28 33.26 -19.97
N GLU A 168 -16.51 32.14 -20.66
CA GLU A 168 -17.86 31.70 -21.05
C GLU A 168 -18.73 31.46 -19.82
N ILE A 169 -18.18 30.87 -18.75
CA ILE A 169 -18.91 30.56 -17.51
C ILE A 169 -19.20 31.83 -16.69
N THR A 170 -18.24 32.75 -16.57
CA THR A 170 -18.44 34.00 -15.81
C THR A 170 -19.41 34.96 -16.48
N ALA A 171 -19.62 34.83 -17.80
CA ALA A 171 -20.61 35.60 -18.54
C ALA A 171 -22.05 35.07 -18.37
N LEU A 172 -22.27 33.90 -17.75
CA LEU A 172 -23.60 33.35 -17.54
C LEU A 172 -24.35 34.12 -16.46
N THR A 173 -25.54 34.62 -16.80
CA THR A 173 -26.40 35.41 -15.89
C THR A 173 -27.50 34.59 -15.22
N ASP A 174 -27.67 33.33 -15.63
CA ASP A 174 -28.78 32.44 -15.24
C ASP A 174 -28.36 31.32 -14.28
N LEU A 175 -27.17 31.44 -13.67
CA LEU A 175 -26.68 30.48 -12.69
C LEU A 175 -27.40 30.62 -11.32
N PRO A 176 -27.57 29.51 -10.58
CA PRO A 176 -28.15 29.56 -9.24
C PRO A 176 -27.30 30.42 -8.30
N THR A 177 -27.93 31.11 -7.35
CA THR A 177 -27.24 31.97 -6.38
C THR A 177 -26.17 31.24 -5.55
N THR A 178 -26.32 29.92 -5.38
CA THR A 178 -25.33 29.05 -4.73
C THR A 178 -23.99 28.94 -5.49
N ALA A 179 -23.94 29.35 -6.76
CA ALA A 179 -22.72 29.35 -7.56
C ALA A 179 -21.81 30.56 -7.29
N GLY A 180 -22.28 31.57 -6.55
CA GLY A 180 -21.57 32.85 -6.38
C GLY A 180 -20.14 32.72 -5.83
N SER A 181 -19.91 31.81 -4.88
CA SER A 181 -18.56 31.56 -4.35
C SER A 181 -17.64 30.89 -5.36
N ALA A 182 -18.16 29.91 -6.12
CA ALA A 182 -17.41 29.23 -7.16
C ALA A 182 -17.05 30.18 -8.32
N LEU A 183 -17.96 31.08 -8.70
CA LEU A 183 -17.72 32.13 -9.69
C LEU A 183 -16.69 33.15 -9.19
N GLY A 184 -16.75 33.57 -7.93
CA GLY A 184 -15.75 34.46 -7.35
C GLY A 184 -14.34 33.86 -7.33
N HIS A 185 -14.21 32.57 -7.04
CA HIS A 185 -12.93 31.86 -7.14
C HIS A 185 -12.46 31.72 -8.59
N LEU A 186 -13.37 31.49 -9.54
CA LEU A 186 -13.04 31.42 -10.96
C LEU A 186 -12.59 32.78 -11.52
N ASP A 187 -13.24 33.87 -11.13
CA ASP A 187 -12.89 35.24 -11.49
C ASP A 187 -11.51 35.63 -10.92
N THR A 188 -11.26 35.29 -9.66
CA THR A 188 -9.94 35.49 -9.02
C THR A 188 -8.85 34.74 -9.77
N ALA A 189 -9.10 33.49 -10.19
CA ALA A 189 -8.14 32.69 -10.94
C ALA A 189 -7.95 33.17 -12.38
N LEU A 190 -8.98 33.76 -13.00
CA LEU A 190 -8.90 34.39 -14.32
C LEU A 190 -7.96 35.60 -14.34
N ALA A 191 -7.93 36.36 -13.23
CA ALA A 191 -7.03 37.49 -13.06
C ALA A 191 -5.56 37.09 -12.82
N ALA A 192 -5.29 35.82 -12.52
CA ALA A 192 -3.94 35.32 -12.28
C ALA A 192 -3.20 34.93 -13.57
N ASP A 193 -1.88 35.07 -13.55
CA ASP A 193 -1.02 34.74 -14.69
C ASP A 193 -0.94 33.23 -14.98
N ASP A 194 -1.12 32.40 -13.94
CA ASP A 194 -0.96 30.95 -14.01
C ASP A 194 -2.25 30.23 -14.46
N ALA A 195 -2.17 29.59 -15.63
CA ALA A 195 -3.29 28.84 -16.20
C ALA A 195 -3.59 27.54 -15.43
N ALA A 196 -2.62 26.95 -14.72
CA ALA A 196 -2.86 25.76 -13.90
C ALA A 196 -3.83 26.06 -12.74
N GLY A 197 -3.80 27.30 -12.24
CA GLY A 197 -4.72 27.80 -11.22
C GLY A 197 -6.19 27.80 -11.62
N LEU A 198 -6.51 27.74 -12.93
CA LEU A 198 -7.90 27.71 -13.42
C LEU A 198 -8.56 26.34 -13.28
N LEU A 199 -7.78 25.25 -13.16
CA LEU A 199 -8.32 23.88 -13.21
C LEU A 199 -9.25 23.56 -12.04
N SER A 200 -8.86 23.95 -10.82
CA SER A 200 -9.67 23.69 -9.63
C SER A 200 -10.95 24.53 -9.59
N PRO A 201 -10.92 25.86 -9.83
CA PRO A 201 -12.12 26.68 -9.95
C PRO A 201 -13.07 26.23 -11.05
N LEU A 202 -12.56 25.86 -12.24
CA LEU A 202 -13.38 25.30 -13.32
C LEU A 202 -14.11 24.03 -12.86
N ALA A 203 -13.41 23.08 -12.26
CA ALA A 203 -14.02 21.85 -11.74
C ALA A 203 -15.09 22.15 -10.66
N ALA A 204 -14.87 23.17 -9.82
CA ALA A 204 -15.81 23.57 -8.78
C ALA A 204 -17.12 24.19 -9.31
N THR A 205 -17.13 24.77 -10.51
CA THR A 205 -18.37 25.31 -11.13
C THR A 205 -19.27 24.22 -11.72
N ARG A 206 -18.73 23.03 -12.00
CA ARG A 206 -19.42 21.92 -12.68
C ARG A 206 -20.79 21.53 -12.10
N PRO A 207 -20.99 21.43 -10.76
CA PRO A 207 -22.29 21.06 -10.20
C PRO A 207 -23.41 22.05 -10.52
N HIS A 208 -23.07 23.34 -10.69
CA HIS A 208 -24.03 24.41 -10.95
C HIS A 208 -24.44 24.50 -12.43
N LEU A 209 -23.62 23.96 -13.33
CA LEU A 209 -23.84 23.98 -14.77
C LEU A 209 -24.68 22.80 -15.29
N ARG A 210 -24.78 21.71 -14.52
CA ARG A 210 -25.35 20.44 -15.00
C ARG A 210 -26.80 20.53 -15.50
N THR A 211 -27.60 21.43 -14.93
CA THR A 211 -29.04 21.53 -15.24
C THR A 211 -29.33 22.52 -16.38
N GLY A 212 -28.63 23.68 -16.40
CA GLY A 212 -28.87 24.75 -17.38
C GLY A 212 -27.90 24.74 -18.57
N HIS A 213 -26.68 24.23 -18.38
CA HIS A 213 -25.57 24.33 -19.34
C HIS A 213 -24.80 23.00 -19.45
N PRO A 214 -25.46 21.91 -19.91
CA PRO A 214 -24.86 20.57 -19.93
C PRO A 214 -23.61 20.48 -20.83
N ASP A 215 -23.54 21.25 -21.91
CA ASP A 215 -22.39 21.27 -22.82
C ASP A 215 -21.12 21.83 -22.14
N LEU A 216 -21.28 22.89 -21.33
CA LEU A 216 -20.17 23.45 -20.55
C LEU A 216 -19.73 22.49 -19.45
N ALA A 217 -20.68 21.82 -18.78
CA ALA A 217 -20.37 20.78 -17.80
C ALA A 217 -19.59 19.61 -18.44
N SER A 218 -19.95 19.18 -19.66
CA SER A 218 -19.26 18.12 -20.40
C SER A 218 -17.83 18.52 -20.81
N ARG A 219 -17.63 19.78 -21.20
CA ARG A 219 -16.30 20.34 -21.50
C ARG A 219 -15.41 20.37 -20.24
N ILE A 220 -15.96 20.77 -19.09
CA ILE A 220 -15.25 20.70 -17.81
C ILE A 220 -14.90 19.25 -17.46
N ASP A 221 -15.84 18.31 -17.61
CA ASP A 221 -15.59 16.88 -17.33
C ASP A 221 -14.45 16.33 -18.21
N THR A 222 -14.34 16.79 -19.46
CA THR A 222 -13.25 16.40 -20.37
C THR A 222 -11.89 16.93 -19.90
N VAL A 223 -11.83 18.19 -19.47
CA VAL A 223 -10.62 18.83 -18.90
C VAL A 223 -10.19 18.13 -17.60
N THR A 224 -11.13 17.88 -16.69
CA THR A 224 -10.87 17.19 -15.42
C THR A 224 -10.37 15.77 -15.66
N ARG A 225 -11.04 15.00 -16.51
CA ARG A 225 -10.62 13.62 -16.86
C ARG A 225 -9.26 13.58 -17.55
N HIS A 226 -8.92 14.60 -18.34
CA HIS A 226 -7.58 14.69 -18.92
C HIS A 226 -6.52 14.96 -17.85
N THR A 227 -6.79 15.91 -16.96
CA THR A 227 -5.89 16.25 -15.84
C THR A 227 -5.69 15.06 -14.88
N ASP A 228 -6.76 14.31 -14.58
CA ASP A 228 -6.68 13.11 -13.75
C ASP A 228 -5.84 12.01 -14.41
N ARG A 229 -5.94 11.85 -15.74
CA ARG A 229 -5.05 10.93 -16.50
C ARG A 229 -3.59 11.37 -16.48
N LEU A 230 -3.31 12.68 -16.48
CA LEU A 230 -1.95 13.20 -16.34
C LEU A 230 -1.40 13.02 -14.92
N ARG A 231 -2.29 12.96 -13.91
CA ARG A 231 -1.94 12.72 -12.50
C ARG A 231 -1.72 11.24 -12.20
N ALA A 232 -2.38 10.35 -12.92
CA ALA A 232 -2.18 8.92 -12.77
C ALA A 232 -0.70 8.57 -13.03
N PRO A 233 -0.07 7.76 -12.17
CA PRO A 233 1.26 7.24 -12.48
C PRO A 233 1.15 6.52 -13.82
N ARG A 234 2.08 6.81 -14.75
CA ARG A 234 2.18 6.03 -15.98
C ARG A 234 2.40 4.58 -15.57
N GLY A 235 1.33 3.78 -15.61
CA GLY A 235 1.39 2.35 -15.33
C GLY A 235 2.46 1.77 -16.23
N GLY A 236 3.35 0.97 -15.66
CA GLY A 236 4.40 0.30 -16.43
C GLY A 236 3.77 -0.40 -17.61
N ASP A 237 4.34 -0.14 -18.79
CA ASP A 237 4.11 -0.97 -19.97
C ASP A 237 4.47 -2.41 -19.58
N SER A 238 3.46 -3.24 -19.32
CA SER A 238 3.61 -4.69 -19.41
C SER A 238 3.59 -5.04 -20.89
N PRO A 239 4.70 -5.52 -21.49
CA PRO A 239 4.63 -6.14 -22.79
C PRO A 239 3.93 -7.51 -22.67
N ALA A 240 3.02 -7.72 -23.63
CA ALA A 240 2.29 -8.92 -24.06
C ALA A 240 2.54 -10.26 -23.34
#